data_AF-A0AA46TDD5-F1
#
_entry.id   AF-A0AA46TDD5-F1
#
_cell.length_a   1.000
_cell.length_b   1.000
_cell.length_c   1.000
_cell.angle_alpha   90.00
_cell.angle_beta   90.00
_cell.angle_gamma   90.00
#
_symmetry.space_group_name_H-M   'P 1'
#
loop_
_entity.id
_entity.type
_entity.pdbx_description
1 polymer ?
#
loop_
_entity_poly.entity_id
_entity_poly.type
_entity_poly.pdbx_seq_one_letter_code
_entity_poly.pdbx_strand_id
1 'polypeptide(L)'
;MEQSQNFNIPASTLKVTAQAGRPMLGDFIQINLFSEGDYEPLLTFTLQKLAEVESILNLDDPQSEICRVLTVEGDDSFEMSKPVAEVLEKALDISALSDGFFEPFREDSRNLDLRSLIRGYMIDQAVKNILSKEQSLMGMVHLAEGIRFFNCPKKSIHVRMHSSDVEKELGLFKDAISTTESRGSLFDSESSTLYIHPLRAGLSGRHTVSVIADNCMSANVLTKIGMYAPKKVIQSCVAEMDAQIIVFGESGEIEEIFEDAKAYSFDQGHISYSSYDDSNRD
;
A
#
# COMPACT_ATOMS: atom_id res chain seq x y z
N MET A 1 -13.95 46.45 -5.55
CA MET A 1 -13.85 45.29 -6.45
C MET A 1 -12.41 44.85 -6.38
N GLU A 2 -11.99 43.74 -5.80
CA GLU A 2 -12.64 42.62 -5.09
C GLU A 2 -11.70 42.27 -3.92
N GLN A 3 -12.27 42.05 -2.74
CA GLN A 3 -11.52 41.54 -1.60
C GLN A 3 -11.34 40.03 -1.80
N SER A 4 -10.11 39.59 -2.01
CA SER A 4 -9.72 38.18 -1.92
C SER A 4 -9.89 37.71 -0.47
N GLN A 5 -10.99 37.01 -0.20
CA GLN A 5 -11.21 36.32 1.06
C GLN A 5 -10.20 35.17 1.15
N ASN A 6 -9.16 35.35 1.97
CA ASN A 6 -8.34 34.25 2.45
C ASN A 6 -9.23 33.36 3.32
N PHE A 7 -9.70 32.25 2.76
CA PHE A 7 -10.29 31.17 3.53
C PHE A 7 -9.18 30.48 4.32
N ASN A 8 -8.93 31.00 5.52
CA ASN A 8 -8.14 30.33 6.53
C ASN A 8 -8.99 29.16 7.07
N ILE A 9 -9.01 28.05 6.32
CA ILE A 9 -9.64 26.81 6.77
C ILE A 9 -8.72 26.25 7.87
N PRO A 10 -9.15 26.15 9.13
CA PRO A 10 -8.35 25.52 10.16
C PRO A 10 -8.00 24.10 9.72
N ALA A 11 -6.80 23.63 10.08
CA ALA A 11 -6.45 22.22 9.94
C ALA A 11 -7.37 21.40 10.87
N SER A 12 -8.60 21.14 10.43
CA SER A 12 -9.51 20.24 11.12
C SER A 12 -8.91 18.85 11.02
N THR A 13 -8.34 18.36 12.11
CA THR A 13 -7.95 16.96 12.25
C THR A 13 -9.18 16.11 11.87
N LEU A 14 -9.04 15.26 10.85
CA LEU A 14 -10.08 14.33 10.46
C LEU A 14 -10.39 13.44 11.67
N LYS A 15 -11.61 13.55 12.20
CA LYS A 15 -12.05 12.75 13.35
C LYS A 15 -12.70 11.48 12.83
N VAL A 16 -12.27 10.33 13.35
CA VAL A 16 -12.96 9.06 13.11
C VAL A 16 -14.36 9.12 13.73
N THR A 17 -15.38 8.95 12.90
CA THR A 17 -16.80 9.00 13.27
C THR A 17 -17.42 7.60 13.32
N ALA A 18 -16.91 6.68 12.51
CA ALA A 18 -17.27 5.27 12.52
C ALA A 18 -16.05 4.43 12.14
N GLN A 19 -15.96 3.22 12.70
CA GLN A 19 -14.87 2.28 12.41
C GLN A 19 -15.37 0.84 12.45
N ALA A 20 -14.79 -0.01 11.62
CA ALA A 20 -14.96 -1.45 11.70
C ALA A 20 -13.68 -2.15 11.24
N GLY A 21 -13.49 -3.39 11.68
CA GLY A 21 -12.35 -4.19 11.26
C GLY A 21 -12.50 -5.64 11.65
N ARG A 22 -11.68 -6.50 11.05
CA ARG A 22 -11.61 -7.93 11.36
C ARG A 22 -10.26 -8.51 10.93
N PRO A 23 -9.87 -9.67 11.47
CA PRO A 23 -8.77 -10.45 10.91
C PRO A 23 -9.03 -10.78 9.43
N MET A 24 -7.99 -10.63 8.61
CA MET A 24 -8.03 -10.89 7.17
C MET A 24 -6.62 -11.14 6.64
N LEU A 25 -6.40 -12.24 5.90
CA LEU A 25 -5.11 -12.58 5.25
C LEU A 25 -3.89 -12.58 6.20
N GLY A 26 -4.09 -13.10 7.42
CA GLY A 26 -3.06 -13.17 8.46
C GLY A 26 -2.73 -11.82 9.12
N ASP A 27 -3.53 -10.79 8.85
CA ASP A 27 -3.38 -9.45 9.41
C ASP A 27 -4.76 -8.92 9.86
N PHE A 28 -4.91 -7.62 10.11
CA PHE A 28 -6.15 -6.98 10.51
C PHE A 28 -6.52 -5.87 9.52
N ILE A 29 -7.69 -5.99 8.86
CA ILE A 29 -8.22 -4.90 8.04
C ILE A 29 -8.99 -3.94 8.93
N GLN A 30 -8.72 -2.65 8.79
CA GLN A 30 -9.42 -1.57 9.47
C GLN A 30 -9.98 -0.58 8.47
N ILE A 31 -11.25 -0.22 8.65
CA ILE A 31 -11.95 0.81 7.87
C ILE A 31 -12.34 1.91 8.85
N ASN A 32 -11.87 3.13 8.58
CA ASN A 32 -12.23 4.32 9.35
C ASN A 32 -12.97 5.31 8.44
N LEU A 33 -14.12 5.80 8.90
CA LEU A 33 -14.87 6.86 8.23
C LEU A 33 -14.70 8.16 9.01
N PHE A 34 -14.68 9.27 8.27
CA PHE A 34 -14.55 10.63 8.81
C PHE A 34 -15.81 11.48 8.58
N SER A 35 -16.90 10.86 8.12
CA SER A 35 -18.19 11.50 7.83
C SER A 35 -19.17 11.22 8.96
N GLU A 36 -20.02 12.17 9.35
CA GLU A 36 -21.04 11.93 10.39
C GLU A 36 -22.22 11.13 9.84
N GLY A 37 -22.67 10.11 10.59
CA GLY A 37 -23.80 9.27 10.20
C GLY A 37 -23.77 7.91 10.88
N ASP A 38 -24.87 7.15 10.73
CA ASP A 38 -24.90 5.74 11.08
C ASP A 38 -24.48 4.89 9.88
N TYR A 39 -23.23 4.43 9.93
CA TYR A 39 -22.61 3.65 8.85
C TYR A 39 -22.37 2.19 9.21
N GLU A 40 -22.91 1.70 10.33
CA GLU A 40 -22.74 0.30 10.72
C GLU A 40 -23.21 -0.67 9.62
N PRO A 41 -24.39 -0.48 8.98
CA PRO A 41 -24.84 -1.38 7.92
C PRO A 41 -23.91 -1.39 6.70
N LEU A 42 -23.34 -0.23 6.36
CA LEU A 42 -22.39 -0.09 5.24
C LEU A 42 -21.06 -0.77 5.54
N LEU A 43 -20.54 -0.59 6.77
CA LEU A 43 -19.31 -1.23 7.22
C LEU A 43 -19.48 -2.75 7.26
N THR A 44 -20.59 -3.24 7.82
CA THR A 44 -20.92 -4.67 7.87
C THR A 44 -21.07 -5.27 6.47
N PHE A 45 -21.77 -4.59 5.55
CA PHE A 45 -21.85 -4.98 4.15
C PHE A 45 -20.46 -5.06 3.49
N THR A 46 -19.62 -4.05 3.71
CA THR A 46 -18.28 -3.97 3.12
C THR A 46 -17.40 -5.12 3.62
N LEU A 47 -17.38 -5.38 4.93
CA LEU A 47 -16.62 -6.48 5.52
C LEU A 47 -17.12 -7.85 5.04
N GLN A 48 -18.43 -8.00 4.82
CA GLN A 48 -18.97 -9.23 4.25
C GLN A 48 -18.49 -9.44 2.80
N LYS A 49 -18.50 -8.39 1.98
CA LYS A 49 -17.96 -8.46 0.61
C LYS A 49 -16.47 -8.76 0.56
N LEU A 50 -15.70 -8.21 1.50
CA LEU A 50 -14.28 -8.54 1.61
C LEU A 50 -14.07 -9.99 2.04
N ALA A 51 -14.91 -10.55 2.91
CA ALA A 51 -14.83 -11.97 3.28
C ALA A 51 -15.10 -12.90 2.09
N GLU A 52 -16.03 -12.52 1.19
CA GLU A 52 -16.28 -13.26 -0.07
C GLU A 52 -15.05 -13.22 -0.99
N VAL A 53 -14.35 -12.09 -1.07
CA VAL A 53 -13.13 -11.97 -1.88
C VAL A 53 -11.95 -12.70 -1.23
N GLU A 54 -11.83 -12.63 0.10
CA GLU A 54 -10.81 -13.34 0.87
C GLU A 54 -10.89 -14.86 0.64
N SER A 55 -12.09 -15.46 0.68
CA SER A 55 -12.23 -16.90 0.44
C SER A 55 -11.81 -17.34 -0.98
N ILE A 56 -11.83 -16.42 -1.94
CA ILE A 56 -11.39 -16.64 -3.32
C ILE A 56 -9.86 -16.50 -3.44
N LEU A 57 -9.28 -15.50 -2.75
CA LEU A 57 -7.87 -15.08 -2.90
C LEU A 57 -6.95 -15.53 -1.74
N ASN A 58 -7.41 -16.35 -0.82
CA ASN A 58 -6.60 -16.80 0.31
C ASN A 58 -5.54 -17.83 -0.13
N LEU A 59 -4.28 -17.40 -0.21
CA LEU A 59 -3.12 -18.24 -0.56
C LEU A 59 -2.79 -19.32 0.49
N ASP A 60 -3.33 -19.20 1.72
CA ASP A 60 -3.13 -20.17 2.79
C ASP A 60 -4.26 -21.21 2.87
N ASP A 61 -5.34 -21.03 2.08
CA ASP A 61 -6.41 -22.00 1.92
C ASP A 61 -6.25 -22.78 0.61
N PRO A 62 -5.89 -24.08 0.64
CA PRO A 62 -5.77 -24.90 -0.55
C PRO A 62 -7.08 -25.05 -1.34
N GLN A 63 -8.23 -24.74 -0.73
CA GLN A 63 -9.54 -24.76 -1.38
C GLN A 63 -9.92 -23.42 -2.01
N SER A 64 -9.13 -22.36 -1.81
CA SER A 64 -9.37 -21.09 -2.48
C SER A 64 -9.21 -21.23 -3.99
N GLU A 65 -9.90 -20.38 -4.74
CA GLU A 65 -9.83 -20.42 -6.20
C GLU A 65 -8.44 -20.08 -6.71
N ILE A 66 -7.77 -19.08 -6.11
CA ILE A 66 -6.41 -18.71 -6.48
C ILE A 66 -5.44 -19.88 -6.32
N CYS A 67 -5.54 -20.66 -5.24
CA CYS A 67 -4.68 -21.83 -5.04
C CYS A 67 -4.95 -22.89 -6.09
N ARG A 68 -6.23 -23.18 -6.40
CA ARG A 68 -6.57 -24.13 -7.46
C ARG A 68 -5.99 -23.72 -8.79
N VAL A 69 -6.16 -22.45 -9.20
CA VAL A 69 -5.62 -21.90 -10.46
C VAL A 69 -4.11 -22.07 -10.53
N LEU A 70 -3.40 -21.77 -9.43
CA LEU A 70 -1.94 -21.88 -9.36
C LEU A 70 -1.43 -23.33 -9.36
N THR A 71 -2.32 -24.33 -9.22
CA THR A 71 -1.98 -25.76 -9.22
C THR A 71 -2.46 -26.50 -10.46
N VAL A 72 -3.15 -25.84 -11.39
CA VAL A 72 -3.54 -26.46 -12.66
C VAL A 72 -2.29 -26.70 -13.50
N GLU A 73 -2.07 -27.95 -13.92
CA GLU A 73 -1.00 -28.33 -14.84
C GLU A 73 -1.57 -28.53 -16.25
N GLY A 74 -0.79 -28.19 -17.28
CA GLY A 74 -1.13 -28.42 -18.69
C GLY A 74 -1.82 -27.24 -19.39
N ASP A 75 -2.24 -27.46 -20.64
CA ASP A 75 -2.86 -26.45 -21.51
C ASP A 75 -4.39 -26.31 -21.30
N ASP A 76 -4.91 -26.74 -20.16
CA ASP A 76 -6.34 -26.71 -19.89
C ASP A 76 -6.83 -25.26 -19.67
N SER A 77 -7.85 -24.87 -20.44
CA SER A 77 -8.53 -23.58 -20.23
C SER A 77 -9.32 -23.62 -18.92
N PHE A 78 -9.01 -22.70 -18.00
CA PHE A 78 -9.67 -22.60 -16.70
C PHE A 78 -10.54 -21.34 -16.64
N GLU A 79 -11.83 -21.48 -16.31
CA GLU A 79 -12.68 -20.34 -15.99
C GLU A 79 -12.34 -19.82 -14.60
N MET A 80 -11.97 -18.55 -14.49
CA MET A 80 -11.65 -17.91 -13.22
C MET A 80 -12.58 -16.74 -12.92
N SER A 81 -12.84 -16.52 -11.63
CA SER A 81 -13.59 -15.39 -11.15
C SER A 81 -12.84 -14.08 -11.41
N LYS A 82 -13.61 -12.99 -11.50
CA LYS A 82 -13.07 -11.66 -11.74
C LYS A 82 -11.98 -11.24 -10.76
N PRO A 83 -12.08 -11.48 -9.43
CA PRO A 83 -11.00 -11.17 -8.51
C PRO A 83 -9.68 -11.88 -8.81
N VAL A 84 -9.73 -13.16 -9.20
CA VAL A 84 -8.53 -13.92 -9.59
C VAL A 84 -7.94 -13.33 -10.86
N ALA A 85 -8.76 -13.10 -11.89
CA ALA A 85 -8.31 -12.51 -13.14
C ALA A 85 -7.63 -11.15 -12.94
N GLU A 86 -8.26 -10.22 -12.20
CA GLU A 86 -7.71 -8.88 -11.95
C GLU A 86 -6.36 -8.94 -11.22
N VAL A 87 -6.20 -9.84 -10.24
CA VAL A 87 -4.94 -10.03 -9.52
C VAL A 87 -3.86 -10.62 -10.42
N LEU A 88 -4.18 -11.68 -11.18
CA LEU A 88 -3.19 -12.35 -12.02
C LEU A 88 -2.76 -11.51 -13.23
N GLU A 89 -3.70 -10.81 -13.86
CA GLU A 89 -3.41 -9.87 -14.95
C GLU A 89 -2.45 -8.79 -14.46
N LYS A 90 -2.77 -8.15 -13.33
CA LYS A 90 -1.88 -7.13 -12.78
C LYS A 90 -0.53 -7.69 -12.37
N ALA A 91 -0.50 -8.90 -11.84
CA ALA A 91 0.74 -9.57 -11.48
C ALA A 91 1.66 -9.80 -12.69
N LEU A 92 1.09 -10.27 -13.81
CA LEU A 92 1.80 -10.46 -15.08
C LEU A 92 2.31 -9.13 -15.65
N ASP A 93 1.47 -8.09 -15.65
CA ASP A 93 1.85 -6.75 -16.10
C ASP A 93 3.06 -6.22 -15.33
N ILE A 94 3.04 -6.36 -13.99
CA ILE A 94 4.13 -5.90 -13.14
C ILE A 94 5.38 -6.76 -13.34
N SER A 95 5.21 -8.07 -13.50
CA SER A 95 6.33 -8.96 -13.79
C SER A 95 7.05 -8.53 -15.07
N ALA A 96 6.30 -8.27 -16.15
CA ALA A 96 6.85 -7.77 -17.40
C ALA A 96 7.49 -6.38 -17.25
N LEU A 97 6.81 -5.45 -16.58
CA LEU A 97 7.29 -4.08 -16.37
C LEU A 97 8.55 -4.01 -15.49
N SER A 98 8.69 -4.96 -14.57
CA SER A 98 9.82 -5.03 -13.64
C SER A 98 10.96 -5.90 -14.15
N ASP A 99 10.98 -6.29 -15.42
CA ASP A 99 11.99 -7.20 -15.98
C ASP A 99 12.14 -8.51 -15.15
N GLY A 100 11.04 -9.01 -14.58
CA GLY A 100 11.02 -10.19 -13.73
C GLY A 100 11.46 -9.97 -12.28
N PHE A 101 11.73 -8.73 -11.82
CA PHE A 101 12.04 -8.48 -10.40
C PHE A 101 10.81 -8.64 -9.48
N PHE A 102 9.62 -8.75 -10.06
CA PHE A 102 8.42 -9.31 -9.45
C PHE A 102 8.06 -10.62 -10.16
N GLU A 103 8.08 -11.75 -9.44
CA GLU A 103 7.83 -13.09 -9.98
C GLU A 103 6.60 -13.74 -9.33
N PRO A 104 5.41 -13.60 -9.93
CA PRO A 104 4.18 -14.08 -9.31
C PRO A 104 3.98 -15.61 -9.31
N PHE A 105 4.70 -16.37 -10.14
CA PHE A 105 4.40 -17.79 -10.44
C PHE A 105 5.60 -18.74 -10.41
N ARG A 106 6.38 -18.78 -9.32
CA ARG A 106 7.57 -19.66 -9.28
C ARG A 106 7.22 -21.14 -9.09
N GLU A 107 7.92 -22.01 -9.83
CA GLU A 107 7.81 -23.48 -9.77
C GLU A 107 8.22 -24.07 -8.40
N ASP A 108 9.16 -23.42 -7.70
CA ASP A 108 9.83 -24.03 -6.53
C ASP A 108 9.36 -23.47 -5.17
N SER A 109 8.62 -22.36 -5.16
CA SER A 109 8.28 -21.63 -3.94
C SER A 109 6.82 -21.21 -3.95
N ARG A 110 6.05 -21.73 -3.01
CA ARG A 110 4.64 -21.37 -2.80
C ARG A 110 4.50 -19.88 -2.45
N ASN A 111 4.26 -19.06 -3.47
CA ASN A 111 3.42 -17.85 -3.53
C ASN A 111 3.71 -16.66 -2.59
N LEU A 112 4.77 -15.89 -2.87
CA LEU A 112 5.21 -14.82 -1.95
C LEU A 112 5.08 -13.40 -2.50
N ASP A 113 5.11 -13.24 -3.82
CA ASP A 113 4.93 -11.94 -4.47
C ASP A 113 3.45 -11.56 -4.64
N LEU A 114 2.56 -12.55 -4.79
CA LEU A 114 1.11 -12.31 -4.91
C LEU A 114 0.46 -11.82 -3.61
N ARG A 115 1.01 -12.14 -2.43
CA ARG A 115 0.39 -11.78 -1.15
C ARG A 115 0.29 -10.27 -0.95
N SER A 116 1.37 -9.53 -1.21
CA SER A 116 1.35 -8.06 -1.11
C SER A 116 0.40 -7.44 -2.12
N LEU A 117 0.32 -8.00 -3.34
CA LEU A 117 -0.62 -7.55 -4.37
C LEU A 117 -2.08 -7.77 -3.95
N ILE A 118 -2.41 -8.96 -3.43
CA ILE A 118 -3.75 -9.32 -2.94
C ILE A 118 -4.14 -8.43 -1.75
N ARG A 119 -3.24 -8.15 -0.81
CA ARG A 119 -3.53 -7.21 0.29
C ARG A 119 -3.89 -5.83 -0.22
N GLY A 120 -3.16 -5.33 -1.22
CA GLY A 120 -3.46 -4.05 -1.86
C GLY A 120 -4.81 -4.08 -2.58
N TYR A 121 -5.11 -5.18 -3.28
CA TYR A 121 -6.42 -5.42 -3.89
C TYR A 121 -7.56 -5.37 -2.88
N MET A 122 -7.43 -6.00 -1.71
CA MET A 122 -8.45 -6.00 -0.66
C MET A 122 -8.79 -4.59 -0.18
N ILE A 123 -7.76 -3.76 0.03
CA ILE A 123 -7.93 -2.35 0.38
C ILE A 123 -8.70 -1.62 -0.73
N ASP A 124 -8.31 -1.84 -1.99
CA ASP A 124 -8.94 -1.19 -3.13
C ASP A 124 -10.40 -1.62 -3.32
N GLN A 125 -10.73 -2.89 -3.08
CA GLN A 125 -12.10 -3.39 -3.11
C GLN A 125 -12.94 -2.82 -1.95
N ALA A 126 -12.35 -2.61 -0.77
CA ALA A 126 -13.04 -1.99 0.35
C ALA A 126 -13.49 -0.57 0.00
N VAL A 127 -12.58 0.25 -0.52
CA VAL A 127 -12.87 1.61 -1.00
C VAL A 127 -13.92 1.59 -2.10
N LYS A 128 -13.78 0.71 -3.09
CA LYS A 128 -14.75 0.55 -4.17
C LYS A 128 -16.15 0.19 -3.67
N ASN A 129 -16.25 -0.74 -2.71
CA ASN A 129 -17.53 -1.14 -2.13
C ASN A 129 -18.20 0.02 -1.38
N ILE A 130 -17.44 0.77 -0.57
CA ILE A 130 -17.94 1.95 0.15
C ILE A 130 -18.44 3.00 -0.84
N LEU A 131 -17.60 3.41 -1.80
CA LEU A 131 -17.93 4.46 -2.76
C LEU A 131 -19.03 4.05 -3.75
N SER A 132 -19.25 2.75 -3.98
CA SER A 132 -20.39 2.26 -4.77
C SER A 132 -21.74 2.48 -4.10
N LYS A 133 -21.75 2.63 -2.76
CA LYS A 133 -22.95 2.89 -1.96
C LYS A 133 -23.08 4.37 -1.63
N GLU A 134 -21.97 5.00 -1.24
CA GLU A 134 -21.96 6.37 -0.75
C GLU A 134 -20.72 7.11 -1.29
N GLN A 135 -20.87 7.78 -2.44
CA GLN A 135 -19.75 8.39 -3.17
C GLN A 135 -19.09 9.56 -2.46
N SER A 136 -19.78 10.23 -1.53
CA SER A 136 -19.27 11.42 -0.84
C SER A 136 -18.58 11.12 0.48
N LEU A 137 -18.52 9.85 0.92
CA LEU A 137 -17.88 9.53 2.19
C LEU A 137 -16.38 9.77 2.13
N MET A 138 -15.84 10.23 3.25
CA MET A 138 -14.41 10.35 3.46
C MET A 138 -13.97 9.29 4.45
N GLY A 139 -12.80 8.71 4.21
CA GLY A 139 -12.26 7.68 5.10
C GLY A 139 -10.89 7.18 4.69
N MET A 140 -10.46 6.16 5.41
CA MET A 140 -9.26 5.39 5.12
C MET A 140 -9.52 3.90 5.34
N VAL A 141 -8.84 3.08 4.56
CA VAL A 141 -8.76 1.63 4.75
C VAL A 141 -7.30 1.27 4.95
N HIS A 142 -7.01 0.45 5.95
CA HIS A 142 -5.68 -0.04 6.29
C HIS A 142 -5.69 -1.56 6.38
N LEU A 143 -4.73 -2.21 5.75
CA LEU A 143 -4.44 -3.63 5.91
C LEU A 143 -2.93 -3.84 5.76
N ALA A 144 -2.31 -4.45 6.78
CA ALA A 144 -0.88 -4.74 6.80
C ALA A 144 -0.02 -3.50 6.49
N GLU A 145 0.82 -3.56 5.46
CA GLU A 145 1.69 -2.46 5.02
C GLU A 145 0.97 -1.30 4.31
N GLY A 146 -0.28 -1.49 3.87
CA GLY A 146 -0.96 -0.60 2.92
C GLY A 146 -2.10 0.22 3.53
N ILE A 147 -2.15 1.51 3.21
CA ILE A 147 -3.21 2.46 3.59
C ILE A 147 -3.75 3.14 2.34
N ARG A 148 -5.08 3.20 2.20
CA ARG A 148 -5.74 4.01 1.17
C ARG A 148 -6.76 4.96 1.78
N PHE A 149 -6.57 6.24 1.52
CA PHE A 149 -7.57 7.27 1.77
C PHE A 149 -8.53 7.38 0.60
N PHE A 150 -9.73 7.89 0.86
CA PHE A 150 -10.68 8.25 -0.19
C PHE A 150 -11.42 9.54 0.18
N ASN A 151 -11.62 10.40 -0.81
CA ASN A 151 -12.23 11.73 -0.69
C ASN A 151 -11.61 12.63 0.40
N CYS A 152 -10.38 12.36 0.82
CA CYS A 152 -9.67 13.17 1.82
C CYS A 152 -8.82 14.25 1.12
N PRO A 153 -9.10 15.54 1.33
CA PRO A 153 -8.41 16.63 0.62
C PRO A 153 -6.98 16.87 1.12
N LYS A 154 -6.70 16.57 2.39
CA LYS A 154 -5.36 16.56 2.97
C LYS A 154 -5.13 15.22 3.64
N LYS A 155 -4.01 14.61 3.31
CA LYS A 155 -3.65 13.26 3.73
C LYS A 155 -2.21 13.34 4.23
N SER A 156 -2.00 13.07 5.51
CA SER A 156 -0.67 12.79 6.04
C SER A 156 -0.70 11.54 6.90
N ILE A 157 0.40 10.81 6.91
CA ILE A 157 0.58 9.65 7.78
C ILE A 157 1.92 9.71 8.48
N HIS A 158 1.99 9.11 9.66
CA HIS A 158 3.26 8.83 10.32
C HIS A 158 3.77 7.48 9.84
N VAL A 159 4.94 7.47 9.21
CA VAL A 159 5.66 6.26 8.84
C VAL A 159 6.66 5.94 9.93
N ARG A 160 6.56 4.73 10.48
CA ARG A 160 7.53 4.20 11.45
C ARG A 160 8.78 3.76 10.71
N MET A 161 9.93 4.27 11.14
CA MET A 161 11.23 3.85 10.61
C MET A 161 11.70 2.57 11.29
N HIS A 162 12.77 1.97 10.76
CA HIS A 162 13.35 0.75 11.34
C HIS A 162 13.71 0.91 12.83
N SER A 163 14.29 2.05 13.22
CA SER A 163 14.38 2.39 14.64
C SER A 163 13.00 2.79 15.14
N SER A 164 12.40 1.97 16.01
CA SER A 164 11.03 2.13 16.53
C SER A 164 10.70 3.50 17.11
N ASP A 165 11.72 4.28 17.47
CA ASP A 165 11.59 5.57 18.13
C ASP A 165 11.53 6.74 17.13
N VAL A 166 11.66 6.48 15.83
CA VAL A 166 11.60 7.50 14.79
C VAL A 166 10.34 7.30 13.94
N GLU A 167 9.47 8.29 13.97
CA GLU A 167 8.33 8.40 13.07
C GLU A 167 8.50 9.64 12.17
N LYS A 168 8.16 9.51 10.89
CA LYS A 168 8.19 10.60 9.91
C LYS A 168 6.80 10.87 9.40
N GLU A 169 6.35 12.12 9.52
CA GLU A 169 5.12 12.55 8.87
C GLU A 169 5.36 12.73 7.37
N LEU A 170 4.57 12.03 6.55
CA LEU A 170 4.57 12.17 5.10
C LEU A 170 3.22 12.70 4.62
N GLY A 171 3.25 13.81 3.89
CA GLY A 171 2.10 14.28 3.12
C GLY A 171 1.91 13.43 1.86
N LEU A 172 0.68 12.99 1.61
CA LEU A 172 0.35 12.18 0.43
C LEU A 172 -0.29 13.06 -0.64
N PHE A 173 0.31 13.06 -1.82
CA PHE A 173 -0.25 13.70 -3.02
C PHE A 173 -1.18 12.78 -3.82
N LYS A 174 -1.16 11.47 -3.52
CA LYS A 174 -2.11 10.46 -4.02
C LYS A 174 -2.85 9.79 -2.86
N ASP A 175 -3.74 8.87 -3.19
CA ASP A 175 -4.70 8.30 -2.24
C ASP A 175 -4.15 7.10 -1.46
N ALA A 176 -3.12 6.42 -1.95
CA ALA A 176 -2.58 5.23 -1.33
C ALA A 176 -1.11 5.39 -0.95
N ILE A 177 -0.73 4.73 0.14
CA ILE A 177 0.64 4.52 0.56
C ILE A 177 0.84 3.10 1.04
N SER A 178 2.00 2.52 0.76
CA SER A 178 2.44 1.26 1.34
C SER A 178 3.86 1.38 1.84
N THR A 179 4.19 0.75 2.97
CA THR A 179 5.54 0.81 3.54
C THR A 179 6.05 -0.57 3.91
N THR A 180 7.23 -0.94 3.42
CA THR A 180 7.90 -2.19 3.77
C THR A 180 9.29 -1.90 4.36
N GLU A 181 9.73 -2.76 5.28
CA GLU A 181 11.10 -2.79 5.78
C GLU A 181 11.75 -4.13 5.43
N SER A 182 13.07 -4.11 5.30
CA SER A 182 13.86 -5.29 4.93
C SER A 182 13.87 -6.41 5.99
N ARG A 183 13.49 -6.14 7.24
CA ARG A 183 13.60 -7.11 8.35
C ARG A 183 12.42 -8.08 8.48
N GLY A 184 11.23 -7.70 8.05
CA GLY A 184 10.05 -8.56 8.12
C GLY A 184 10.13 -9.82 7.24
N SER A 185 11.07 -9.89 6.28
CA SER A 185 11.20 -11.00 5.33
C SER A 185 12.55 -11.72 5.33
N LEU A 186 13.64 -11.07 5.70
CA LEU A 186 14.99 -11.65 5.54
C LEU A 186 15.51 -12.42 6.77
N PHE A 187 14.93 -12.21 7.95
CA PHE A 187 15.47 -12.77 9.20
C PHE A 187 14.42 -13.33 10.17
N ASP A 188 13.15 -13.31 9.80
CA ASP A 188 12.10 -14.01 10.53
C ASP A 188 11.92 -15.40 9.89
N SER A 189 12.29 -16.45 10.62
CA SER A 189 12.13 -17.84 10.18
C SER A 189 10.67 -18.28 10.03
N GLU A 190 9.73 -17.50 10.59
CA GLU A 190 8.28 -17.67 10.42
C GLU A 190 7.70 -16.74 9.34
N SER A 191 8.51 -15.83 8.80
CA SER A 191 8.07 -15.01 7.68
C SER A 191 7.87 -15.89 6.48
N SER A 192 6.62 -16.03 6.07
CA SER A 192 6.29 -16.76 4.87
C SER A 192 6.93 -16.11 3.64
N THR A 193 7.31 -14.83 3.67
CA THR A 193 7.71 -14.05 2.49
C THR A 193 9.20 -14.15 2.17
N LEU A 194 9.60 -15.23 1.49
CA LEU A 194 10.91 -15.36 0.82
C LEU A 194 10.98 -14.51 -0.46
N TYR A 195 11.73 -13.41 -0.42
CA TYR A 195 12.16 -12.73 -1.64
C TYR A 195 13.46 -13.36 -2.15
N ILE A 196 13.49 -13.66 -3.45
CA ILE A 196 14.62 -14.38 -4.07
C ILE A 196 15.78 -13.42 -4.38
N HIS A 197 15.46 -12.17 -4.67
CA HIS A 197 16.46 -11.17 -4.93
C HIS A 197 17.07 -10.69 -3.61
N PRO A 198 18.41 -10.59 -3.52
CA PRO A 198 19.01 -9.85 -2.42
C PRO A 198 18.56 -8.39 -2.50
N LEU A 199 18.62 -7.69 -1.37
CA LEU A 199 18.45 -6.24 -1.34
C LEU A 199 19.28 -5.58 -2.44
N ARG A 200 18.70 -4.58 -3.12
CA ARG A 200 19.43 -3.82 -4.14
C ARG A 200 20.72 -3.25 -3.52
N ALA A 201 21.79 -3.24 -4.31
CA ALA A 201 23.05 -2.59 -3.93
C ALA A 201 22.82 -1.17 -3.38
N GLY A 202 23.40 -0.91 -2.21
CA GLY A 202 23.21 0.33 -1.45
C GLY A 202 22.21 0.22 -0.32
N LEU A 203 21.28 -0.75 -0.35
CA LEU A 203 20.34 -0.99 0.73
C LEU A 203 20.88 -2.02 1.73
N SER A 204 20.41 -1.90 2.95
CA SER A 204 20.74 -2.76 4.10
C SER A 204 19.45 -3.19 4.81
N GLY A 205 19.59 -4.12 5.75
CA GLY A 205 18.50 -4.61 6.61
C GLY A 205 17.78 -3.57 7.47
N ARG A 206 18.17 -2.28 7.40
CA ARG A 206 17.64 -1.17 8.20
C ARG A 206 16.94 -0.09 7.36
N HIS A 207 16.76 -0.32 6.06
CA HIS A 207 16.07 0.64 5.21
C HIS A 207 14.56 0.41 5.22
N THR A 208 13.84 1.51 5.08
CA THR A 208 12.39 1.52 4.93
C THR A 208 12.06 2.06 3.53
N VAL A 209 11.18 1.37 2.81
CA VAL A 209 10.70 1.80 1.50
C VAL A 209 9.22 2.11 1.61
N SER A 210 8.85 3.35 1.32
CA SER A 210 7.45 3.78 1.21
C SER A 210 7.12 4.10 -0.23
N VAL A 211 5.92 3.72 -0.66
CA VAL A 211 5.42 4.01 -2.01
C VAL A 211 4.10 4.74 -1.93
N ILE A 212 3.98 5.85 -2.65
CA ILE A 212 2.76 6.64 -2.81
C ILE A 212 2.20 6.39 -4.22
N ALA A 213 0.93 6.02 -4.33
CA ALA A 213 0.26 5.71 -5.60
C ALA A 213 -1.26 5.99 -5.52
N ASP A 214 -2.00 5.85 -6.62
CA ASP A 214 -3.46 6.08 -6.63
C ASP A 214 -4.26 4.95 -5.97
N ASN A 215 -3.68 3.75 -5.91
CA ASN A 215 -4.30 2.55 -5.37
C ASN A 215 -3.29 1.69 -4.60
N CYS A 216 -3.80 0.90 -3.65
CA CYS A 216 -2.95 0.13 -2.75
C CYS A 216 -2.35 -1.11 -3.43
N MET A 217 -2.99 -1.67 -4.44
CA MET A 217 -2.40 -2.74 -5.25
C MET A 217 -1.06 -2.30 -5.86
N SER A 218 -1.01 -1.10 -6.43
CA SER A 218 0.20 -0.49 -7.00
C SER A 218 1.21 -0.08 -5.93
N ALA A 219 0.75 0.55 -4.84
CA ALA A 219 1.65 0.93 -3.76
C ALA A 219 2.34 -0.31 -3.15
N ASN A 220 1.58 -1.35 -2.79
CA ASN A 220 2.11 -2.54 -2.14
C ASN A 220 3.15 -3.25 -2.99
N VAL A 221 2.87 -3.50 -4.27
CA VAL A 221 3.80 -4.26 -5.11
C VAL A 221 5.09 -3.48 -5.38
N LEU A 222 4.99 -2.16 -5.58
CA LEU A 222 6.15 -1.32 -5.81
C LEU A 222 7.07 -1.20 -4.60
N THR A 223 6.59 -1.43 -3.36
CA THR A 223 7.50 -1.48 -2.20
C THR A 223 8.57 -2.56 -2.37
N LYS A 224 8.23 -3.68 -3.02
CA LYS A 224 9.16 -4.79 -3.28
C LYS A 224 10.10 -4.46 -4.42
N ILE A 225 9.58 -3.88 -5.50
CA ILE A 225 10.42 -3.33 -6.58
C ILE A 225 11.43 -2.32 -6.02
N GLY A 226 11.00 -1.39 -5.16
CA GLY A 226 11.88 -0.39 -4.54
C GLY A 226 13.00 -1.01 -3.69
N MET A 227 12.73 -2.15 -3.05
CA MET A 227 13.68 -2.86 -2.19
C MET A 227 14.69 -3.72 -2.96
N TYR A 228 14.25 -4.35 -4.06
CA TYR A 228 15.00 -5.43 -4.72
C TYR A 228 15.44 -5.13 -6.16
N ALA A 229 14.66 -4.35 -6.90
CA ALA A 229 14.94 -4.11 -8.32
C ALA A 229 16.02 -3.04 -8.51
N PRO A 230 16.85 -3.10 -9.56
CA PRO A 230 17.81 -2.06 -9.92
C PRO A 230 17.14 -0.70 -10.13
N LYS A 231 17.86 0.39 -9.85
CA LYS A 231 17.32 1.78 -9.98
C LYS A 231 16.66 2.06 -11.32
N LYS A 232 17.20 1.54 -12.42
CA LYS A 232 16.63 1.71 -13.77
C LYS A 232 15.24 1.07 -13.90
N VAL A 233 15.07 -0.13 -13.34
CA VAL A 233 13.77 -0.83 -13.33
C VAL A 233 12.78 -0.07 -12.46
N ILE A 234 13.21 0.34 -11.25
CA ILE A 234 12.39 1.17 -10.36
C ILE A 234 11.86 2.40 -11.10
N GLN A 235 12.73 3.14 -11.78
CA GLN A 235 12.35 4.35 -12.51
C GLN A 235 11.32 4.08 -13.61
N SER A 236 11.45 2.98 -14.34
CA SER A 236 10.46 2.57 -15.35
C SER A 236 9.11 2.23 -14.72
N CYS A 237 9.12 1.42 -13.65
CA CYS A 237 7.89 1.03 -12.95
C CYS A 237 7.15 2.26 -12.38
N VAL A 238 7.91 3.17 -11.78
CA VAL A 238 7.38 4.41 -11.18
C VAL A 238 6.74 5.32 -12.22
N ALA A 239 7.37 5.47 -13.39
CA ALA A 239 6.82 6.28 -14.47
C ALA A 239 5.54 5.68 -15.08
N GLU A 240 5.54 4.37 -15.33
CA GLU A 240 4.39 3.68 -15.92
C GLU A 240 3.20 3.61 -14.97
N MET A 241 3.46 3.45 -13.66
CA MET A 241 2.41 3.32 -12.65
C MET A 241 2.02 4.65 -11.98
N ASP A 242 2.59 5.77 -12.44
CA ASP A 242 2.43 7.12 -11.87
C ASP A 242 2.47 7.09 -10.33
N ALA A 243 3.63 6.68 -9.81
CA ALA A 243 3.86 6.49 -8.38
C ALA A 243 5.05 7.35 -7.90
N GLN A 244 5.31 7.31 -6.60
CA GLN A 244 6.58 7.77 -6.02
C GLN A 244 7.08 6.73 -5.03
N ILE A 245 8.36 6.39 -5.10
CA ILE A 245 9.03 5.55 -4.12
C ILE A 245 10.00 6.42 -3.32
N ILE A 246 9.93 6.34 -2.01
CA ILE A 246 10.83 7.00 -1.07
C ILE A 246 11.57 5.94 -0.29
N VAL A 247 12.90 6.03 -0.29
CA VAL A 247 13.78 5.16 0.49
C VAL A 247 14.34 5.95 1.66
N PHE A 248 14.09 5.45 2.86
CA PHE A 248 14.60 6.00 4.10
C PHE A 248 15.78 5.17 4.62
N GLY A 249 16.81 5.88 5.10
CA GLY A 249 17.90 5.32 5.88
C GLY A 249 17.47 4.96 7.30
N GLU A 250 18.43 4.47 8.10
CA GLU A 250 18.16 3.97 9.46
C GLU A 250 17.62 5.06 10.40
N SER A 251 18.05 6.32 10.23
CA SER A 251 17.60 7.44 11.08
C SER A 251 16.38 8.19 10.51
N GLY A 252 15.77 7.63 9.45
CA GLY A 252 14.62 8.20 8.76
C GLY A 252 14.93 9.38 7.86
N GLU A 253 16.21 9.62 7.56
CA GLU A 253 16.62 10.49 6.47
C GLU A 253 16.17 9.91 5.13
N ILE A 254 15.76 10.78 4.20
CA ILE A 254 15.46 10.36 2.83
C ILE A 254 16.79 10.19 2.10
N GLU A 255 17.08 8.98 1.65
CA GLU A 255 18.29 8.68 0.88
C GLU A 255 18.03 8.67 -0.62
N GLU A 256 16.87 8.18 -1.04
CA GLU A 256 16.48 8.12 -2.45
C GLU A 256 15.00 8.45 -2.64
N ILE A 257 14.68 9.16 -3.73
CA ILE A 257 13.32 9.36 -4.23
C ILE A 257 13.30 8.96 -5.70
N PHE A 258 12.32 8.16 -6.08
CA PHE A 258 12.00 7.83 -7.46
C PHE A 258 10.60 8.36 -7.77
N GLU A 259 10.49 9.19 -8.80
CA GLU A 259 9.24 9.76 -9.30
C GLU A 259 9.33 9.97 -10.81
N ASP A 260 8.20 10.13 -11.51
CA ASP A 260 8.24 10.57 -12.89
C ASP A 260 8.77 12.01 -12.95
N ALA A 261 9.85 12.23 -13.72
CA ALA A 261 10.45 13.54 -13.93
C ALA A 261 9.47 14.56 -14.54
N LYS A 262 8.35 14.11 -15.12
CA LYS A 262 7.29 14.99 -15.63
C LYS A 262 6.29 15.42 -14.56
N ALA A 263 6.29 14.81 -13.38
CA ALA A 263 5.18 14.94 -12.45
C ALA A 263 5.27 16.22 -11.59
N TYR A 264 6.41 16.62 -11.05
CA TYR A 264 6.45 17.77 -10.14
C TYR A 264 7.80 18.49 -10.14
N SER A 265 7.81 19.80 -10.43
CA SER A 265 8.86 20.68 -9.91
C SER A 265 8.61 20.83 -8.41
N PHE A 266 9.21 19.95 -7.61
CA PHE A 266 9.26 20.15 -6.16
C PHE A 266 10.00 21.47 -5.89
N ASP A 267 9.25 22.50 -5.49
CA ASP A 267 9.84 23.64 -4.81
C ASP A 267 10.43 23.07 -3.51
N GLN A 268 11.74 23.19 -3.34
CA GLN A 268 12.46 22.78 -2.13
C GLN A 268 11.92 23.59 -0.94
N GLY A 269 10.85 23.13 -0.30
CA GLY A 269 10.28 23.87 0.82
C GLY A 269 8.89 23.42 1.19
N HIS A 270 8.83 22.33 1.96
CA HIS A 270 7.89 22.06 3.06
C HIS A 270 7.52 20.56 3.12
N ILE A 271 8.52 19.74 3.47
CA ILE A 271 8.26 18.72 4.48
C ILE A 271 8.16 19.51 5.79
N SER A 272 6.96 19.64 6.35
CA SER A 272 6.79 20.25 7.67
C SER A 272 7.38 19.32 8.71
N TYR A 273 8.63 19.56 9.10
CA TYR A 273 9.15 19.06 10.36
C TYR A 273 8.39 19.77 11.48
N SER A 274 7.45 19.09 12.13
CA SER A 274 7.06 19.46 13.49
C SER A 274 8.22 19.04 14.41
N SER A 275 9.26 19.86 14.48
CA SER A 275 10.14 19.82 15.63
C SER A 275 9.28 20.20 16.83
N TYR A 276 8.98 19.22 17.68
CA TYR A 276 8.50 19.48 19.03
C TYR A 276 9.51 20.39 19.71
N ASP A 277 9.13 21.65 19.88
CA ASP A 277 9.77 22.56 20.80
C ASP A 277 9.33 22.11 22.20
N ASP A 278 10.29 21.66 23.01
CA ASP A 278 10.09 21.62 24.46
C ASP A 278 11.31 22.24 25.13
N SER A 279 11.23 23.55 25.21
CA SER A 279 11.81 24.34 26.28
C SER A 279 11.36 23.78 27.63
N ASN A 280 12.18 22.94 28.28
CA ASN A 280 12.30 22.84 29.73
C ASN A 280 13.37 21.82 30.14
N ARG A 281 14.61 22.29 30.33
CA ARG A 281 15.46 21.85 31.44
C ARG A 281 16.17 23.08 32.00
N ASP A 282 16.04 23.20 33.32
CA ASP A 282 16.45 24.32 34.19
C ASP A 282 17.87 24.87 33.97
#